data_AF-A0A847EEE5-F1
#
_entry.id   AF-A0A847EEE5-F1
#
_cell.length_a   1.000
_cell.length_b   1.000
_cell.length_c   1.000
_cell.angle_alpha   90.00
_cell.angle_beta   90.00
_cell.angle_gamma   90.00
#
_symmetry.space_group_name_H-M   'P 1'
#
loop_
_entity.id
_entity.type
_entity.pdbx_description
1 polymer ?
#
loop_
_entity_poly.entity_id
_entity_poly.type
_entity_poly.pdbx_seq_one_letter_code
_entity_poly.pdbx_strand_id
1 'polypeptide(L)'
;MAKQFSKEEIAYYYFARSANGWNRMKEPKPEFEKYISQSLKKNETESKWLDFDFSLENMKNIHKKLFGDEFNENNSNFFKDVVSPIKSDSRINEVARSCGNIRNEYMVNEIQKYWSTGYSIYIHYGAGHAAMQKPAIENFVRKTLLPS
;
A
#
# COMPACT_ATOMS: atom_id res chain seq x y z
N MET A 1 0.17 -0.20 11.76
CA MET A 1 -0.92 -0.77 10.94
C MET A 1 -1.85 -1.67 11.75
N ALA A 2 -1.38 -2.80 12.30
CA ALA A 2 -2.21 -3.74 13.08
C ALA A 2 -2.84 -3.17 14.37
N LYS A 3 -2.36 -2.01 14.87
CA LYS A 3 -2.96 -1.27 16.00
C LYS A 3 -4.11 -0.33 15.58
N GLN A 4 -4.28 -0.08 14.28
CA GLN A 4 -5.23 0.91 13.74
C GLN A 4 -6.30 0.30 12.84
N PHE A 5 -6.00 -0.83 12.21
CA PHE A 5 -6.88 -1.51 11.27
C PHE A 5 -6.98 -2.99 11.62
N SER A 6 -8.14 -3.56 11.38
CA SER A 6 -8.42 -4.99 11.48
C SER A 6 -7.65 -5.78 10.42
N LYS A 7 -7.51 -7.09 10.64
CA LYS A 7 -6.92 -8.02 9.65
C LYS A 7 -7.71 -8.00 8.34
N GLU A 8 -9.04 -7.94 8.41
CA GLU A 8 -9.91 -7.86 7.24
C GLU A 8 -9.62 -6.61 6.40
N GLU A 9 -9.56 -5.43 7.01
CA GLU A 9 -9.28 -4.17 6.30
C GLU A 9 -7.89 -4.19 5.63
N ILE A 10 -6.88 -4.70 6.32
CA ILE A 10 -5.51 -4.80 5.79
C ILE A 10 -5.45 -5.83 4.64
N ALA A 11 -5.99 -7.03 4.85
CA ALA A 11 -5.98 -8.08 3.84
C ALA A 11 -6.76 -7.65 2.58
N TYR A 12 -7.93 -7.04 2.79
CA TYR A 12 -8.76 -6.53 1.71
C TYR A 12 -8.06 -5.43 0.91
N TYR A 13 -7.35 -4.50 1.58
CA TYR A 13 -6.55 -3.49 0.88
C TYR A 13 -5.54 -4.12 -0.09
N TYR A 14 -4.78 -5.13 0.36
CA TYR A 14 -3.81 -5.79 -0.51
C TYR A 14 -4.48 -6.58 -1.63
N PHE A 15 -5.60 -7.24 -1.35
CA PHE A 15 -6.42 -7.90 -2.38
C PHE A 15 -6.92 -6.91 -3.44
N ALA A 16 -7.56 -5.81 -3.02
CA ALA A 16 -8.07 -4.78 -3.92
C ALA A 16 -6.96 -4.13 -4.74
N ARG A 17 -5.75 -3.99 -4.18
CA ARG A 17 -4.58 -3.50 -4.90
C ARG A 17 -4.14 -4.46 -6.00
N SER A 18 -4.17 -5.76 -5.75
CA SER A 18 -3.89 -6.77 -6.76
C SER A 18 -4.99 -6.81 -7.83
N ALA A 19 -6.27 -6.72 -7.44
CA ALA A 19 -7.38 -6.63 -8.40
C ALA A 19 -7.29 -5.38 -9.30
N ASN A 20 -6.90 -4.22 -8.75
CA ASN A 20 -6.59 -3.04 -9.55
C ASN A 20 -5.42 -3.29 -10.51
N GLY A 21 -4.36 -3.97 -10.05
CA GLY A 21 -3.22 -4.36 -10.87
C GLY A 21 -3.62 -5.20 -12.08
N TRP A 22 -4.45 -6.22 -11.86
CA TRP A 22 -5.04 -7.06 -12.90
C TRP A 22 -5.89 -6.26 -13.89
N ASN A 23 -6.78 -5.39 -13.39
CA ASN A 23 -7.66 -4.56 -14.23
C ASN A 23 -6.87 -3.67 -15.21
N ARG A 24 -5.68 -3.21 -14.80
CA ARG A 24 -4.80 -2.34 -15.60
C ARG A 24 -3.89 -3.07 -16.59
N MET A 25 -3.89 -4.40 -16.61
CA MET A 25 -3.10 -5.17 -17.58
C MET A 25 -3.63 -4.97 -19.00
N LYS A 26 -2.73 -5.07 -19.99
CA LYS A 26 -3.13 -5.14 -21.40
C LYS A 26 -3.55 -6.56 -21.73
N GLU A 27 -4.43 -6.70 -22.71
CA GLU A 27 -4.81 -8.02 -23.22
C GLU A 27 -3.64 -8.72 -23.93
N PRO A 28 -3.58 -10.07 -23.87
CA PRO A 28 -4.47 -10.96 -23.11
C PRO A 28 -4.14 -10.98 -21.62
N LYS A 29 -5.18 -10.89 -20.77
CA LYS A 29 -5.01 -11.00 -19.31
C LYS A 29 -5.00 -12.46 -18.85
N PRO A 30 -4.25 -12.79 -17.78
CA PRO A 30 -4.43 -14.06 -17.10
C PRO A 30 -5.84 -14.12 -16.49
N GLU A 31 -6.34 -15.34 -16.28
CA GLU A 31 -7.57 -15.56 -15.51
C GLU A 31 -7.44 -14.94 -14.09
N PHE A 32 -8.50 -14.28 -13.63
CA PHE A 32 -8.49 -13.44 -12.44
C PHE A 32 -8.15 -14.22 -11.17
N GLU A 33 -8.80 -15.34 -10.94
CA GLU A 33 -8.59 -16.20 -9.78
C GLU A 33 -7.14 -16.72 -9.72
N LYS A 34 -6.59 -17.16 -10.86
CA LYS A 34 -5.19 -17.58 -10.97
C LYS A 34 -4.21 -16.44 -10.66
N TYR A 35 -4.52 -15.21 -11.09
CA TYR A 35 -3.68 -14.06 -10.80
C TYR A 35 -3.73 -13.69 -9.32
N ILE A 36 -4.94 -13.62 -8.75
CA ILE A 36 -5.15 -13.19 -7.37
C ILE A 36 -4.68 -14.23 -6.36
N SER A 37 -4.88 -15.53 -6.62
CA SER A 37 -4.46 -16.60 -5.71
C SER A 37 -2.96 -16.54 -5.39
N GLN A 38 -2.12 -16.16 -6.35
CA GLN A 38 -0.69 -15.92 -6.10
C GLN A 38 -0.45 -14.78 -5.12
N SER A 39 -1.20 -13.69 -5.27
CA SER A 39 -1.11 -12.55 -4.36
C SER A 39 -1.64 -12.90 -2.96
N LEU A 40 -2.72 -13.66 -2.86
CA LEU A 40 -3.31 -14.06 -1.59
C LEU A 40 -2.38 -15.00 -0.82
N LYS A 41 -1.80 -15.99 -1.49
CA LYS A 41 -0.79 -16.89 -0.91
C LYS A 41 0.45 -16.15 -0.42
N LYS A 42 0.88 -15.13 -1.18
CA LYS A 42 1.98 -14.27 -0.75
C LYS A 42 1.62 -13.50 0.53
N ASN A 43 0.44 -12.89 0.58
CA ASN A 43 -0.03 -12.15 1.76
C ASN A 43 -0.15 -13.04 3.00
N GLU A 44 -0.67 -14.26 2.83
CA GLU A 44 -0.74 -15.28 3.89
C GLU A 44 0.65 -15.58 4.46
N THR A 45 1.62 -15.87 3.57
CA THR A 45 2.98 -16.22 3.94
C THR A 45 3.72 -15.07 4.64
N GLU A 46 3.58 -13.84 4.12
CA GLU A 46 4.29 -12.66 4.64
C GLU A 46 3.68 -12.12 5.94
N SER A 47 2.36 -12.23 6.12
CA SER A 47 1.66 -11.71 7.30
C SER A 47 1.88 -12.55 8.56
N LYS A 48 2.13 -13.86 8.39
CA LYS A 48 2.20 -14.86 9.48
C LYS A 48 0.92 -14.94 10.32
N TRP A 49 -0.23 -14.57 9.75
CA TRP A 49 -1.53 -14.67 10.43
C TRP A 49 -2.10 -16.08 10.26
N LEU A 50 -1.88 -16.93 11.28
CA LEU A 50 -2.31 -18.33 11.27
C LEU A 50 -3.84 -18.51 11.43
N ASP A 51 -4.53 -17.46 11.86
CA ASP A 51 -5.95 -17.40 12.23
C ASP A 51 -6.78 -16.58 11.22
N PHE A 52 -6.25 -16.30 10.02
CA PHE A 52 -6.93 -15.51 9.02
C PHE A 52 -7.05 -16.26 7.70
N ASP A 53 -8.26 -16.31 7.14
CA ASP A 53 -8.52 -16.94 5.84
C ASP A 53 -8.22 -15.97 4.70
N PHE A 54 -7.17 -16.27 3.92
CA PHE A 54 -6.80 -15.50 2.73
C PHE A 54 -7.47 -16.00 1.46
N SER A 55 -8.48 -16.89 1.52
CA SER A 55 -9.20 -17.36 0.35
C SER A 55 -9.89 -16.23 -0.43
N LEU A 56 -10.05 -16.43 -1.75
CA LEU A 56 -10.80 -15.49 -2.59
C LEU A 56 -12.26 -15.35 -2.12
N GLU A 57 -12.87 -16.44 -1.68
CA GLU A 57 -14.24 -16.42 -1.15
C GLU A 57 -14.35 -15.55 0.11
N ASN A 58 -13.38 -15.63 1.04
CA ASN A 58 -13.38 -14.73 2.17
C ASN A 58 -13.17 -13.26 1.76
N MET A 59 -12.35 -12.98 0.72
CA MET A 59 -12.21 -11.62 0.20
C MET A 59 -13.52 -11.07 -0.38
N LYS A 60 -14.33 -11.91 -1.03
CA LYS A 60 -15.67 -11.54 -1.51
C LYS A 60 -16.62 -11.27 -0.34
N ASN A 61 -16.58 -12.08 0.72
CA ASN A 61 -17.37 -11.86 1.93
C ASN A 61 -16.99 -10.54 2.62
N ILE A 62 -15.69 -10.25 2.74
CA ILE A 62 -15.19 -8.99 3.29
C ILE A 62 -15.61 -7.81 2.41
N HIS A 63 -15.57 -7.94 1.07
CA HIS A 63 -16.07 -6.90 0.17
C HIS A 63 -17.53 -6.56 0.49
N LYS A 64 -18.41 -7.56 0.53
CA LYS A 64 -19.83 -7.36 0.84
C LYS A 64 -20.04 -6.74 2.21
N LYS A 65 -19.28 -7.17 3.23
CA LYS A 65 -19.32 -6.61 4.58
C LYS A 65 -18.91 -5.13 4.63
N LEU A 66 -17.87 -4.75 3.88
CA LEU A 66 -17.30 -3.40 3.89
C LEU A 66 -18.09 -2.41 3.05
N PHE A 67 -18.66 -2.84 1.92
CA PHE A 67 -19.24 -1.96 0.91
C PHE A 67 -20.74 -2.17 0.68
N GLY A 68 -21.33 -3.26 1.18
CA GLY A 68 -22.74 -3.59 0.98
C GLY A 68 -23.07 -4.15 -0.41
N ASP A 69 -22.11 -4.19 -1.32
CA ASP A 69 -22.28 -4.62 -2.71
C ASP A 69 -21.68 -6.01 -2.97
N GLU A 70 -22.18 -6.66 -4.03
CA GLU A 70 -21.61 -7.92 -4.52
C GLU A 70 -20.28 -7.69 -5.25
N PHE A 71 -19.34 -8.61 -5.04
CA PHE A 71 -18.02 -8.52 -5.64
C PHE A 71 -18.09 -8.65 -7.18
N ASN A 72 -17.45 -7.72 -7.88
CA ASN A 72 -17.26 -7.76 -9.33
C ASN A 72 -15.81 -7.43 -9.70
N GLU A 73 -15.06 -8.43 -10.15
CA GLU A 73 -13.66 -8.32 -10.56
C GLU A 73 -13.40 -7.31 -11.68
N ASN A 74 -14.38 -7.08 -12.54
CA ASN A 74 -14.30 -6.15 -13.68
C ASN A 74 -14.65 -4.71 -13.31
N ASN A 75 -14.98 -4.43 -12.04
CA ASN A 75 -15.26 -3.08 -11.57
C ASN A 75 -13.96 -2.27 -11.36
N SER A 76 -13.29 -1.97 -12.47
CA SER A 76 -12.01 -1.26 -12.49
C SER A 76 -12.03 0.10 -11.79
N ASN A 77 -13.13 0.87 -11.91
CA ASN A 77 -13.28 2.16 -11.26
C ASN A 77 -13.32 2.02 -9.73
N PHE A 78 -14.08 1.04 -9.22
CA PHE A 78 -14.10 0.73 -7.80
C PHE A 78 -12.69 0.40 -7.28
N PHE A 79 -11.98 -0.53 -7.92
CA PHE A 79 -10.65 -0.94 -7.45
C PHE A 79 -9.61 0.18 -7.56
N LYS A 80 -9.74 1.06 -8.55
CA LYS A 80 -8.90 2.26 -8.66
C LYS A 80 -9.13 3.22 -7.49
N ASP A 81 -10.38 3.45 -7.13
CA ASP A 81 -10.74 4.44 -6.11
C ASP A 81 -10.51 3.91 -4.69
N VAL A 82 -10.88 2.66 -4.39
CA VAL A 82 -10.78 2.06 -3.05
C VAL A 82 -9.32 1.93 -2.55
N VAL A 83 -8.36 1.80 -3.47
CA VAL A 83 -6.92 1.72 -3.12
C VAL A 83 -6.21 3.06 -3.22
N SER A 84 -6.92 4.13 -3.60
CA SER A 84 -6.35 5.45 -3.72
C SER A 84 -6.15 6.08 -2.33
N PRO A 85 -4.94 6.52 -1.98
CA PRO A 85 -4.72 7.21 -0.69
C PRO A 85 -5.34 8.62 -0.66
N ILE A 86 -5.71 9.19 -1.82
CA ILE A 86 -6.24 10.56 -1.93
C ILE A 86 -7.75 10.60 -1.65
N LYS A 87 -8.45 9.50 -1.94
CA LYS A 87 -9.90 9.37 -1.67
C LYS A 87 -10.15 9.17 -0.18
N SER A 88 -11.32 9.54 0.33
CA SER A 88 -11.69 9.38 1.74
C SER A 88 -12.97 8.57 1.93
N ASP A 89 -13.32 7.77 0.93
CA ASP A 89 -14.64 7.16 0.81
C ASP A 89 -14.77 5.89 1.65
N SER A 90 -13.65 5.30 2.09
CA SER A 90 -13.64 4.06 2.87
C SER A 90 -12.46 3.95 3.83
N ARG A 91 -12.59 3.05 4.82
CA ARG A 91 -11.49 2.61 5.69
C ARG A 91 -10.30 2.05 4.90
N ILE A 92 -10.54 1.47 3.72
CA ILE A 92 -9.48 0.94 2.87
C ILE A 92 -8.60 2.07 2.31
N ASN A 93 -9.16 3.25 2.06
CA ASN A 93 -8.37 4.42 1.68
C ASN A 93 -7.47 4.90 2.84
N GLU A 94 -7.91 4.76 4.09
CA GLU A 94 -7.08 5.05 5.26
C GLU A 94 -5.93 4.05 5.41
N VAL A 95 -6.17 2.75 5.14
CA VAL A 95 -5.10 1.75 5.06
C VAL A 95 -4.09 2.16 3.99
N ALA A 96 -4.56 2.54 2.79
CA ALA A 96 -3.71 3.00 1.70
C ALA A 96 -2.81 4.19 2.10
N ARG A 97 -3.36 5.18 2.81
CA ARG A 97 -2.60 6.31 3.37
C ARG A 97 -1.58 5.87 4.40
N SER A 98 -1.97 5.03 5.36
CA SER A 98 -1.10 4.52 6.41
C SER A 98 0.10 3.74 5.82
N CYS A 99 -0.15 2.89 4.81
CA CYS A 99 0.89 2.22 4.04
C CYS A 99 1.85 3.21 3.35
N GLY A 100 1.32 4.33 2.82
CA GLY A 100 2.13 5.39 2.22
C GLY A 100 3.05 6.06 3.24
N ASN A 101 2.53 6.40 4.42
CA ASN A 101 3.27 7.07 5.48
C ASN A 101 4.40 6.19 6.03
N ILE A 102 4.13 4.92 6.33
CA ILE A 102 5.15 3.98 6.82
C ILE A 102 6.30 3.84 5.82
N ARG A 103 5.99 3.77 4.51
CA ARG A 103 7.04 3.72 3.47
C ARG A 103 7.85 5.02 3.40
N ASN A 104 7.20 6.17 3.55
CA ASN A 104 7.88 7.46 3.57
C ASN A 104 8.81 7.60 4.78
N GLU A 105 8.35 7.23 5.97
CA GLU A 105 9.16 7.21 7.19
C GLU A 105 10.39 6.31 7.03
N TYR A 106 10.20 5.09 6.52
CA TYR A 106 11.32 4.18 6.27
C TYR A 106 12.35 4.77 5.29
N MET A 107 11.89 5.35 4.16
CA MET A 107 12.79 5.99 3.20
C MET A 107 13.58 7.15 3.82
N VAL A 108 12.91 8.03 4.58
CA VAL A 108 13.59 9.15 5.28
C VAL A 108 14.62 8.63 6.28
N ASN A 109 14.30 7.57 7.03
CA ASN A 109 15.24 6.98 7.98
C ASN A 109 16.48 6.38 7.29
N GLU A 110 16.31 5.68 6.17
CA GLU A 110 17.46 5.17 5.40
C GLU A 110 18.30 6.30 4.81
N ILE A 111 17.68 7.39 4.31
CA ILE A 111 18.40 8.59 3.86
C ILE A 111 19.24 9.15 5.01
N GLN A 112 18.67 9.35 6.19
CA GLN A 112 19.39 9.88 7.35
C GLN A 112 20.56 8.99 7.76
N LYS A 113 20.34 7.67 7.80
CA LYS A 113 21.35 6.67 8.12
C LYS A 113 22.54 6.74 7.17
N TYR A 114 22.32 6.63 5.86
CA TYR A 114 23.41 6.65 4.88
C TYR A 114 24.11 8.00 4.78
N TRP A 115 23.38 9.10 4.97
CA TRP A 115 23.99 10.43 4.99
C TRP A 115 24.93 10.59 6.20
N SER A 116 24.49 10.13 7.38
CA SER A 116 25.29 10.21 8.60
C SER A 116 26.58 9.40 8.54
N THR A 117 26.67 8.40 7.64
CA THR A 117 27.87 7.59 7.41
C THR A 117 28.76 8.10 6.27
N GLY A 118 28.48 9.30 5.75
CA GLY A 118 29.33 9.99 4.77
C GLY A 118 29.02 9.67 3.31
N TYR A 119 27.93 8.95 3.01
CA TYR A 119 27.53 8.71 1.63
C TYR A 119 26.93 9.96 0.98
N SER A 120 27.21 10.15 -0.30
CA SER A 120 26.44 11.05 -1.15
C SER A 120 25.17 10.34 -1.62
N ILE A 121 24.00 10.94 -1.37
CA ILE A 121 22.71 10.31 -1.67
C ILE A 121 22.11 10.97 -2.91
N TYR A 122 21.90 10.16 -3.95
CA TYR A 122 21.07 10.53 -5.08
C TYR A 122 19.68 9.91 -4.94
N ILE A 123 18.67 10.74 -5.14
CA ILE A 123 17.28 10.41 -4.87
C ILE A 123 16.49 10.52 -6.17
N HIS A 124 15.77 9.46 -6.53
CA HIS A 124 14.81 9.47 -7.64
C HIS A 124 13.45 8.97 -7.17
N TYR A 125 12.49 9.89 -7.02
CA TYR A 125 11.11 9.58 -6.63
C TYR A 125 10.10 10.24 -7.57
N GLY A 126 8.88 9.69 -7.60
CA GLY A 126 7.74 10.41 -8.17
C GLY A 126 7.41 11.67 -7.37
N ALA A 127 6.87 12.70 -8.05
CA ALA A 127 6.66 14.05 -7.49
C ALA A 127 5.95 14.09 -6.13
N GLY A 128 4.96 13.21 -5.89
CA GLY A 128 4.23 13.16 -4.62
C GLY A 128 5.10 12.76 -3.42
N HIS A 129 5.97 11.76 -3.58
CA HIS A 129 6.91 11.36 -2.53
C HIS A 129 7.95 12.46 -2.27
N ALA A 130 8.45 13.12 -3.32
CA ALA A 130 9.37 14.24 -3.19
C ALA A 130 8.76 15.40 -2.40
N ALA A 131 7.52 15.78 -2.70
CA ALA A 131 6.82 16.86 -1.99
C ALA A 131 6.64 16.55 -0.50
N MET A 132 6.28 15.30 -0.15
CA MET A 132 6.11 14.88 1.24
C MET A 132 7.42 14.82 2.03
N GLN A 133 8.50 14.33 1.41
CA GLN A 133 9.76 14.10 2.11
C GLN A 133 10.65 15.34 2.19
N LYS A 134 10.49 16.28 1.25
CA LYS A 134 11.34 17.48 1.13
C LYS A 134 11.54 18.24 2.44
N PRO A 135 10.49 18.59 3.22
CA PRO A 135 10.69 19.34 4.47
C PRO A 135 11.57 18.60 5.48
N ALA A 136 11.41 17.28 5.59
CA ALA A 136 12.19 16.45 6.52
C ALA A 136 13.66 16.36 6.07
N ILE A 137 13.91 16.17 4.78
CA ILE A 137 15.26 16.08 4.21
C ILE A 137 15.98 17.44 4.33
N GLU A 138 15.32 18.54 3.98
CA GLU A 138 15.90 19.89 4.09
C GLU A 138 16.26 20.25 5.54
N ASN A 139 15.37 19.95 6.49
CA ASN A 139 15.64 20.17 7.91
C ASN A 139 16.85 19.35 8.39
N PHE A 140 16.93 18.08 7.99
CA PHE A 140 18.06 17.23 8.35
C PHE A 140 19.38 17.77 7.78
N VAL A 141 19.45 18.05 6.47
CA VAL A 141 20.66 18.56 5.82
C VAL A 141 21.12 19.89 6.41
N ARG A 142 20.19 20.80 6.73
CA ARG A 142 20.51 22.08 7.39
C ARG A 142 21.21 21.86 8.74
N LYS A 143 20.73 20.92 9.55
CA LYS A 143 21.32 20.61 10.86
C LYS A 143 22.70 19.98 10.77
N THR A 144 22.99 19.21 9.72
CA THR A 144 24.31 18.57 9.54
C THR A 144 25.35 19.49 8.92
N LEU A 145 24.96 20.47 8.10
CA LEU A 145 25.88 21.39 7.42
C LEU A 145 26.17 22.68 8.21
N LEU A 146 25.31 23.05 9.15
CA LEU A 146 25.48 24.22 10.01
C LEU A 146 25.45 23.74 11.47
N PRO A 147 26.55 23.16 11.99
CA PRO A 147 26.65 22.92 13.41
C PRO A 147 26.68 24.28 14.13
N SER A 148 25.74 24.47 15.05
CA SER A 148 25.73 25.56 16.03
C SER A 148 26.98 25.55 16.90
#